data_AF-A0A3E3EC81-F1
#
_entry.id   AF-A0A3E3EC81-F1
#
_cell.length_a   1.000
_cell.length_b   1.000
_cell.length_c   1.000
_cell.angle_alpha   90.00
_cell.angle_beta   90.00
_cell.angle_gamma   90.00
#
_symmetry.space_group_name_H-M   'P 1'
#
loop_
_entity.id
_entity.type
_entity.pdbx_description
1 polymer ?
#
loop_
_entity_poly.entity_id
_entity_poly.type
_entity_poly.pdbx_seq_one_letter_code
_entity_poly.pdbx_strand_id
1 'polypeptide(L)'
;MYKYVEDKQFLSRMRSLCGEIMQDLCHTLKEEYDIGASFYLVGSGARNLILQNANQPIDLDYNLEITRIDDWEDCKEIKECVRKAFNIVLREYGWSDCQDSTSSLTTEKRHFNQGNSTEFSMDICIVCEDTDGNYHRLIHDKRCFPNRYFWNQAPNSRNIREKAKYIKEKGKWTLVREQYLKIKKQYLTSNDYNHSSFICYIEAVNNVYNSRKHWN
;
A
#
# COMPACT_ATOMS: atom_id res chain seq x y z
N MET A 1 10.04 19.15 -7.42
CA MET A 1 10.84 18.01 -7.94
C MET A 1 10.89 16.93 -6.87
N TYR A 2 10.76 15.65 -7.26
CA TYR A 2 10.82 14.53 -6.30
C TYR A 2 12.17 14.43 -5.58
N LYS A 3 12.10 14.19 -4.27
CA LYS A 3 13.22 13.85 -3.38
C LYS A 3 12.81 12.73 -2.43
N TYR A 4 13.78 11.97 -1.92
CA TYR A 4 13.50 11.04 -0.84
C TYR A 4 13.15 11.81 0.43
N VAL A 5 12.22 11.27 1.21
CA VAL A 5 11.96 11.76 2.57
C VAL A 5 13.10 11.26 3.45
N GLU A 6 13.93 12.17 3.93
CA GLU A 6 15.13 11.85 4.71
C GLU A 6 14.90 11.91 6.22
N ASP A 7 13.80 12.54 6.66
CA ASP A 7 13.42 12.61 8.06
C ASP A 7 13.00 11.23 8.58
N LYS A 8 13.97 10.51 9.13
CA LYS A 8 13.79 9.16 9.67
C LYS A 8 12.87 9.14 10.89
N GLN A 9 12.88 10.20 11.71
CA GLN A 9 12.05 10.26 12.91
C GLN A 9 10.58 10.41 12.51
N PHE A 10 10.29 11.32 11.57
CA PHE A 10 8.95 11.45 10.99
C PHE A 10 8.46 10.14 10.36
N LEU A 11 9.28 9.52 9.49
CA LEU A 11 8.91 8.26 8.84
C LEU A 11 8.66 7.13 9.85
N SER A 12 9.45 7.06 10.92
CA SER A 12 9.25 6.08 11.98
C SER A 12 7.93 6.33 12.72
N ARG A 13 7.68 7.57 13.16
CA ARG A 13 6.46 7.94 13.89
C ARG A 13 5.21 7.69 13.07
N MET A 14 5.22 8.08 11.79
CA MET A 14 4.12 7.84 10.85
C MET A 14 3.84 6.35 10.70
N ARG A 15 4.87 5.51 10.48
CA ARG A 15 4.70 4.06 10.36
C ARG A 15 4.21 3.41 11.65
N SER A 16 4.69 3.84 12.81
CA SER A 16 4.24 3.35 14.10
C SER A 16 2.76 3.62 14.30
N LEU A 17 2.32 4.88 14.17
CA LEU A 17 0.91 5.25 14.34
C LEU A 17 -0.01 4.48 13.37
N CYS A 18 0.34 4.46 12.09
CA CYS A 18 -0.46 3.73 11.11
C CYS A 18 -0.45 2.21 11.36
N GLY A 19 0.65 1.66 11.88
CA GLY A 19 0.76 0.26 12.26
C GLY A 19 -0.12 -0.10 13.47
N GLU A 20 -0.19 0.77 14.47
CA GLU A 20 -1.07 0.64 15.65
C GLU A 20 -2.54 0.62 15.20
N ILE A 21 -2.95 1.57 14.36
CA ILE A 21 -4.30 1.61 13.79
C ILE A 21 -4.65 0.30 13.03
N MET A 22 -3.72 -0.24 12.24
CA MET A 22 -3.96 -1.50 11.51
C MET A 22 -4.05 -2.71 12.45
N GLN A 23 -3.31 -2.70 13.55
CA GLN A 23 -3.37 -3.74 14.56
C GLN A 23 -4.73 -3.73 15.27
N ASP A 24 -5.21 -2.55 15.67
CA ASP A 24 -6.51 -2.38 16.31
C ASP A 24 -7.66 -2.73 15.35
N LEU A 25 -7.51 -2.47 14.05
CA LEU A 25 -8.44 -2.94 13.02
C LEU A 25 -8.54 -4.47 12.99
N CYS A 26 -7.42 -5.18 13.02
CA CYS A 26 -7.43 -6.65 13.05
C CYS A 26 -8.10 -7.20 14.32
N HIS A 27 -7.86 -6.54 15.46
CA HIS A 27 -8.50 -6.89 16.72
C HIS A 27 -10.02 -6.67 16.67
N THR A 28 -10.46 -5.49 16.23
CA THR A 28 -11.88 -5.13 16.10
C THR A 28 -12.61 -6.07 15.14
N LEU A 29 -11.99 -6.43 14.02
CA LEU A 29 -12.54 -7.42 13.07
C LEU A 29 -12.78 -8.78 13.71
N LYS A 30 -11.84 -9.21 14.55
CA LYS A 30 -11.92 -10.49 15.24
C LYS A 30 -12.99 -10.50 16.32
N GLU A 31 -13.15 -9.41 17.08
CA GLU A 31 -14.11 -9.33 18.19
C GLU A 31 -15.54 -9.08 17.73
N GLU A 32 -15.74 -8.13 16.81
CA GLU A 32 -17.07 -7.67 16.41
C GLU A 32 -17.68 -8.47 15.25
N TYR A 33 -16.84 -9.13 14.44
CA TYR A 33 -17.26 -9.79 13.20
C TYR A 33 -16.76 -11.25 13.06
N ASP A 34 -16.00 -11.77 14.03
CA ASP A 34 -15.30 -13.07 13.99
C ASP A 34 -14.36 -13.28 12.78
N ILE A 35 -13.97 -12.18 12.12
CA ILE A 35 -13.08 -12.19 10.95
C ILE A 35 -11.63 -12.26 11.43
N GLY A 36 -10.92 -13.32 11.04
CA GLY A 36 -9.47 -13.40 11.22
C GLY A 36 -8.77 -12.62 10.13
N ALA A 37 -7.89 -11.69 10.51
CA ALA A 37 -7.11 -10.90 9.57
C ALA A 37 -5.68 -10.65 10.07
N SER A 38 -4.79 -10.38 9.12
CA SER A 38 -3.44 -9.89 9.35
C SER A 38 -3.15 -8.72 8.40
N PHE A 39 -2.10 -7.95 8.65
CA PHE A 39 -1.76 -6.83 7.77
C PHE A 39 -0.27 -6.75 7.50
N TYR A 40 0.06 -6.15 6.36
CA TYR A 40 1.44 -5.79 6.04
C TYR A 40 1.49 -4.55 5.14
N LEU A 41 2.48 -3.71 5.41
CA LEU A 41 2.77 -2.54 4.59
C LEU A 41 3.24 -3.00 3.20
N VAL A 42 2.76 -2.33 2.15
CA VAL A 42 3.17 -2.56 0.76
C VAL A 42 3.66 -1.26 0.12
N GLY A 43 3.63 -1.19 -1.21
CA GLY A 43 3.96 0.06 -1.93
C GLY A 43 5.38 0.60 -1.69
N SER A 44 5.50 1.92 -1.82
CA SER A 44 6.75 2.66 -1.59
C SER A 44 7.15 2.63 -0.10
N GLY A 45 6.16 2.61 0.79
CA GLY A 45 6.32 2.52 2.23
C GLY A 45 7.15 1.32 2.66
N ALA A 46 6.76 0.11 2.25
CA ALA A 46 7.46 -1.13 2.60
C ALA A 46 8.86 -1.26 2.00
N ARG A 47 9.09 -0.57 0.86
CA ARG A 47 10.34 -0.68 0.09
C ARG A 47 11.37 0.38 0.47
N ASN A 48 11.04 1.25 1.43
CA ASN A 48 11.80 2.45 1.75
C ASN A 48 11.97 3.38 0.54
N LEU A 49 11.00 3.41 -0.38
CA LEU A 49 11.03 4.19 -1.62
C LEU A 49 10.10 5.42 -1.57
N ILE A 50 9.82 5.94 -0.38
CA ILE A 50 8.94 7.10 -0.22
C ILE A 50 9.63 8.34 -0.81
N LEU A 51 9.07 8.82 -1.92
CA LEU A 51 9.45 10.07 -2.57
C LEU A 51 8.37 11.12 -2.33
N GLN A 52 8.81 12.34 -2.06
CA GLN A 52 7.93 13.48 -1.88
C GLN A 52 8.22 14.53 -2.97
N ASN A 53 7.16 15.06 -3.57
CA ASN A 53 7.25 16.23 -4.44
C ASN A 53 6.83 17.47 -3.65
N ALA A 54 7.79 18.33 -3.31
CA ALA A 54 7.56 19.48 -2.43
C ALA A 54 6.92 19.03 -1.09
N ASN A 55 5.74 19.55 -0.76
CA ASN A 55 5.00 19.23 0.47
C ASN A 55 3.77 18.37 0.19
N GLN A 56 3.76 17.63 -0.94
CA GLN A 56 2.65 16.73 -1.23
C GLN A 56 2.55 15.64 -0.15
N PRO A 57 1.32 15.16 0.14
CA PRO A 57 1.10 14.13 1.14
C PRO A 57 1.79 12.81 0.81
N ILE A 58 2.00 11.99 1.84
CA ILE A 58 2.52 10.62 1.73
C ILE A 58 1.42 9.62 2.01
N ASP A 59 1.14 8.75 1.06
CA ASP A 59 0.15 7.69 1.24
C ASP A 59 0.86 6.38 1.61
N LEU A 60 0.39 5.74 2.69
CA LEU A 60 0.85 4.42 3.12
C LEU A 60 -0.14 3.35 2.66
N ASP A 61 0.31 2.52 1.72
CA ASP A 61 -0.46 1.39 1.21
C ASP A 61 -0.31 0.18 2.15
N TYR A 62 -1.42 -0.35 2.66
CA TYR A 62 -1.49 -1.59 3.42
C TYR A 62 -2.30 -2.65 2.67
N ASN A 63 -1.86 -3.90 2.76
CA ASN A 63 -2.75 -5.03 2.53
C ASN A 63 -3.29 -5.48 3.88
N LEU A 64 -4.62 -5.62 3.97
CA LEU A 64 -5.31 -6.33 5.03
C LEU A 64 -5.69 -7.71 4.47
N GLU A 65 -4.99 -8.73 4.92
CA GLU A 65 -5.20 -10.10 4.50
C GLU A 65 -6.23 -10.77 5.40
N ILE A 66 -7.38 -11.11 4.83
CA ILE A 66 -8.37 -11.95 5.50
C ILE A 66 -7.83 -13.37 5.50
N THR A 67 -7.66 -13.93 6.69
CA THR A 67 -7.11 -15.29 6.89
C THR A 67 -8.20 -16.28 7.27
N ARG A 68 -9.35 -15.80 7.77
CA ARG A 68 -10.48 -16.66 8.17
C ARG A 68 -11.79 -15.88 8.17
N ILE A 69 -12.81 -16.44 7.52
CA ILE A 69 -14.20 -15.99 7.55
C ILE A 69 -15.12 -17.16 7.16
N ASP A 70 -16.41 -17.06 7.49
CA ASP A 70 -17.43 -18.07 7.18
C ASP A 70 -17.85 -18.08 5.71
N ASP A 71 -18.10 -16.91 5.12
CA ASP A 71 -18.52 -16.77 3.72
C ASP A 71 -17.54 -15.88 2.94
N TRP A 72 -16.75 -16.50 2.06
CA TRP A 72 -15.79 -15.81 1.20
C TRP A 72 -16.44 -15.17 -0.02
N GLU A 73 -17.64 -15.59 -0.41
CA GLU A 73 -18.31 -15.15 -1.63
C GLU A 73 -19.10 -13.86 -1.42
N ASP A 74 -19.55 -13.58 -0.19
CA ASP A 74 -20.17 -12.30 0.17
C ASP A 74 -19.13 -11.17 0.31
N CYS A 75 -18.47 -10.85 -0.80
CA CYS A 75 -17.49 -9.77 -0.91
C CYS A 75 -18.05 -8.41 -0.47
N LYS A 76 -19.38 -8.22 -0.58
CA LYS A 76 -20.01 -6.97 -0.16
C LYS A 76 -20.03 -6.88 1.36
N GLU A 77 -20.50 -7.92 2.04
CA GLU A 77 -20.53 -7.94 3.50
C GLU A 77 -19.11 -7.89 4.07
N ILE A 78 -18.16 -8.64 3.50
CA ILE A 78 -16.75 -8.56 3.90
C ILE A 78 -16.24 -7.12 3.88
N LYS A 79 -16.43 -6.42 2.76
CA LYS A 79 -15.94 -5.03 2.64
C LYS A 79 -16.63 -4.11 3.64
N GLU A 80 -17.92 -4.30 3.87
CA GLU A 80 -18.69 -3.50 4.83
C GLU A 80 -18.31 -3.77 6.28
N CYS A 81 -18.05 -5.02 6.67
CA CYS A 81 -17.49 -5.37 7.99
C CYS A 81 -16.15 -4.67 8.22
N VAL A 82 -15.23 -4.78 7.26
CA VAL A 82 -13.93 -4.09 7.34
C VAL A 82 -14.09 -2.59 7.43
N ARG A 83 -14.98 -1.99 6.61
CA ARG A 83 -15.23 -0.55 6.63
C ARG A 83 -15.79 -0.08 7.97
N LYS A 84 -16.75 -0.81 8.55
CA LYS A 84 -17.35 -0.47 9.85
C LYS A 84 -16.33 -0.63 10.98
N ALA A 85 -15.61 -1.75 11.04
CA ALA A 85 -14.53 -1.97 11.99
C ALA A 85 -13.47 -0.86 11.92
N PHE A 86 -13.07 -0.49 10.70
CA PHE A 86 -12.08 0.56 10.50
C PHE A 86 -12.58 1.92 10.96
N ASN A 87 -13.85 2.26 10.70
CA ASN A 87 -14.42 3.51 11.19
C ASN A 87 -14.53 3.56 12.73
N ILE A 88 -14.75 2.43 13.41
CA ILE A 88 -14.71 2.36 14.88
C ILE A 88 -13.32 2.77 15.35
N VAL A 89 -12.28 2.08 14.87
CA VAL A 89 -10.88 2.35 15.23
C VAL A 89 -10.49 3.79 14.89
N LEU A 90 -10.75 4.26 13.67
CA LEU A 90 -10.39 5.62 13.25
C LEU A 90 -10.94 6.68 14.21
N ARG A 91 -12.18 6.53 14.70
CA ARG A 91 -12.79 7.48 15.63
C ARG A 91 -12.11 7.48 17.00
N GLU A 92 -11.59 6.35 17.47
CA GLU A 92 -10.80 6.28 18.72
C GLU A 92 -9.49 7.07 18.61
N TYR A 93 -8.90 7.11 17.42
CA TYR A 93 -7.75 7.96 17.10
C TYR A 93 -8.13 9.41 16.75
N GLY A 94 -9.43 9.75 16.78
CA GLY A 94 -9.96 11.07 16.47
C GLY A 94 -9.99 11.39 14.96
N TRP A 95 -10.01 10.37 14.09
CA TRP A 95 -10.07 10.48 12.63
C TRP A 95 -11.52 10.37 12.13
N SER A 96 -11.78 10.92 10.95
CA SER A 96 -13.05 10.74 10.26
C SER A 96 -13.17 9.37 9.60
N ASP A 97 -14.40 9.00 9.25
CA ASP A 97 -14.71 7.76 8.55
C ASP A 97 -13.93 7.62 7.23
N CYS A 98 -13.46 6.40 6.93
CA CYS A 98 -12.75 6.14 5.69
C CYS A 98 -13.65 6.27 4.46
N GLN A 99 -13.04 6.62 3.33
CA GLN A 99 -13.66 6.62 2.02
C GLN A 99 -13.54 5.25 1.37
N ASP A 100 -14.66 4.72 0.87
CA ASP A 100 -14.69 3.48 0.10
C ASP A 100 -14.36 3.76 -1.37
N SER A 101 -13.13 3.41 -1.77
CA SER A 101 -12.65 3.45 -3.16
C SER A 101 -12.88 2.11 -3.85
N THR A 102 -12.68 2.04 -5.17
CA THR A 102 -12.87 0.80 -5.95
C THR A 102 -12.07 -0.39 -5.39
N SER A 103 -10.80 -0.18 -5.04
CA SER A 103 -9.89 -1.25 -4.61
C SER A 103 -9.36 -1.10 -3.18
N SER A 104 -9.77 -0.06 -2.45
CA SER A 104 -9.23 0.25 -1.13
C SER A 104 -10.24 0.99 -0.25
N LEU A 105 -9.95 1.03 1.05
CA LEU A 105 -10.51 1.99 1.99
C LEU A 105 -9.44 3.04 2.30
N THR A 106 -9.76 4.30 2.10
CA THR A 106 -8.81 5.42 2.17
C THR A 106 -9.13 6.32 3.35
N THR A 107 -8.16 6.63 4.19
CA THR A 107 -8.38 7.57 5.30
C THR A 107 -8.37 9.02 4.82
N GLU A 108 -8.86 9.93 5.66
CA GLU A 108 -8.49 11.34 5.50
C GLU A 108 -6.97 11.55 5.67
N LYS A 109 -6.51 12.76 5.34
CA LYS A 109 -5.12 13.17 5.53
C LYS A 109 -4.91 13.72 6.93
N ARG A 110 -3.79 13.38 7.55
CA ARG A 110 -3.36 13.87 8.86
C ARG A 110 -1.92 14.34 8.83
N HIS A 111 -1.54 15.19 9.78
CA HIS A 111 -0.16 15.62 9.98
C HIS A 111 0.14 15.65 11.48
N PHE A 112 1.42 15.64 11.84
CA PHE A 112 1.83 15.83 13.22
C PHE A 112 1.95 17.33 13.54
N ASN A 113 1.45 17.73 14.71
CA ASN A 113 1.55 19.11 15.21
C ASN A 113 2.99 19.51 15.61
N GLN A 114 3.91 18.55 15.71
CA GLN A 114 5.30 18.77 16.10
C GLN A 114 6.26 18.02 15.18
N GLY A 115 7.30 18.73 14.73
CA GLY A 115 8.30 18.23 13.79
C GLY A 115 7.89 18.46 12.35
N ASN A 116 8.18 17.49 11.48
CA ASN A 116 7.77 17.54 10.07
C ASN A 116 6.24 17.45 9.95
N SER A 117 5.63 18.50 9.39
CA SER A 117 4.19 18.65 9.20
C SER A 117 3.69 18.09 7.87
N THR A 118 4.47 17.24 7.20
CA THR A 118 4.02 16.57 5.97
C THR A 118 2.76 15.77 6.27
N GLU A 119 1.73 16.01 5.46
CA GLU A 119 0.49 15.24 5.54
C GLU A 119 0.72 13.80 5.08
N PHE A 120 -0.05 12.88 5.66
CA PHE A 120 -0.06 11.48 5.27
C PHE A 120 -1.47 10.89 5.37
N SER A 121 -1.68 9.79 4.65
CA SER A 121 -2.93 9.03 4.65
C SER A 121 -2.63 7.52 4.59
N MET A 122 -3.66 6.70 4.76
CA MET A 122 -3.57 5.25 4.61
C MET A 122 -4.56 4.75 3.56
N ASP A 123 -4.09 3.85 2.71
CA ASP A 123 -4.91 3.09 1.77
C ASP A 123 -4.87 1.62 2.16
N ILE A 124 -6.03 1.03 2.48
CA ILE A 124 -6.15 -0.37 2.87
C ILE A 124 -6.76 -1.17 1.71
N CYS A 125 -5.97 -2.05 1.11
CA CYS A 125 -6.45 -3.05 0.15
C CYS A 125 -6.81 -4.34 0.90
N ILE A 126 -8.06 -4.79 0.79
CA ILE A 126 -8.49 -6.07 1.36
C ILE A 126 -8.07 -7.19 0.40
N VAL A 127 -7.37 -8.19 0.92
CA VAL A 127 -6.82 -9.30 0.13
C VAL A 127 -7.09 -10.65 0.79
N CYS A 128 -7.00 -11.71 0.00
CA CYS A 128 -6.93 -13.08 0.47
C CYS A 128 -5.94 -13.87 -0.39
N GLU A 129 -5.43 -14.98 0.14
CA GLU A 129 -4.58 -15.93 -0.57
C GLU A 129 -5.37 -17.20 -0.87
N ASP A 130 -5.33 -17.67 -2.12
CA ASP A 130 -5.95 -18.94 -2.51
C ASP A 130 -5.05 -20.15 -2.20
N THR A 131 -5.56 -21.36 -2.42
CA THR A 131 -4.83 -22.61 -2.16
C THR A 131 -3.56 -22.78 -3.00
N ASP A 132 -3.45 -22.06 -4.12
CA ASP A 132 -2.31 -22.09 -5.02
C ASP A 132 -1.28 -20.97 -4.70
N GLY A 133 -1.54 -20.19 -3.65
CA GLY A 133 -0.71 -19.08 -3.19
C GLY A 133 -0.84 -17.81 -4.05
N ASN A 134 -1.94 -17.67 -4.81
CA ASN A 134 -2.23 -16.42 -5.51
C ASN A 134 -3.02 -15.48 -4.60
N TYR A 135 -2.63 -14.22 -4.62
CA TYR A 135 -3.36 -13.17 -3.93
C TYR A 135 -4.51 -12.67 -4.79
N HIS A 136 -5.66 -12.50 -4.16
CA HIS A 136 -6.83 -11.82 -4.72
C HIS A 136 -7.08 -10.53 -3.96
N ARG A 137 -7.62 -9.53 -4.65
CA ARG A 137 -8.01 -8.24 -4.06
C ARG A 137 -9.51 -8.08 -4.13
N LEU A 138 -10.13 -7.60 -3.06
CA LEU A 138 -11.55 -7.31 -3.04
C LEU A 138 -11.80 -6.00 -3.81
N ILE A 139 -12.59 -6.09 -4.88
CA ILE A 139 -12.96 -4.95 -5.73
C ILE A 139 -14.42 -4.61 -5.55
N HIS A 140 -14.71 -3.33 -5.38
CA HIS A 140 -16.04 -2.73 -5.44
C HIS A 140 -16.16 -1.93 -6.75
N ASP A 141 -16.69 -2.55 -7.80
CA ASP A 141 -16.90 -1.90 -9.08
C ASP A 141 -18.22 -1.10 -9.10
N LYS A 142 -18.07 0.23 -9.05
CA LYS A 142 -19.16 1.23 -9.04
C LYS A 142 -19.61 1.65 -10.44
N ARG A 143 -19.03 1.10 -11.50
CA ARG A 143 -19.34 1.48 -12.90
C ARG A 143 -20.60 0.81 -13.45
N CYS A 144 -21.12 -0.19 -12.75
CA CYS A 144 -22.31 -0.94 -13.14
C CYS A 144 -23.39 -0.84 -12.04
N PHE A 145 -24.66 -0.94 -12.43
CA PHE A 145 -25.79 -1.00 -11.50
C PHE A 145 -26.51 -2.36 -11.60
N PRO A 146 -26.70 -3.09 -10.48
CA PRO A 146 -26.17 -2.81 -9.14
C PRO A 146 -24.64 -2.87 -9.11
N ASN A 147 -24.03 -2.19 -8.14
CA ASN A 147 -22.58 -2.26 -7.91
C ASN A 147 -22.15 -3.72 -7.72
N ARG A 148 -20.95 -4.05 -8.17
CA ARG A 148 -20.41 -5.41 -8.09
C ARG A 148 -19.27 -5.48 -7.08
N TYR A 149 -19.25 -6.56 -6.31
CA TYR A 149 -18.16 -6.89 -5.40
C TYR A 149 -17.61 -8.25 -5.80
N PHE A 150 -16.29 -8.36 -5.93
CA PHE A 150 -15.65 -9.61 -6.32
C PHE A 150 -14.16 -9.64 -5.95
N TRP A 151 -13.65 -10.86 -5.77
CA TRP A 151 -12.22 -11.14 -5.70
C TRP A 151 -11.59 -11.07 -7.09
N ASN A 152 -10.62 -10.18 -7.25
CA ASN A 152 -9.83 -10.06 -8.47
C ASN A 152 -8.40 -10.54 -8.22
N GLN A 153 -7.97 -11.56 -8.95
CA GLN A 153 -6.60 -12.06 -8.85
C GLN A 153 -5.59 -10.93 -9.13
N ALA A 154 -4.71 -10.69 -8.18
CA ALA A 154 -3.63 -9.72 -8.32
C ALA A 154 -2.63 -10.21 -9.37
N PRO A 155 -2.04 -9.32 -10.18
CA PRO A 155 -1.03 -9.71 -11.16
C PRO A 155 0.12 -10.46 -10.49
N ASN A 156 0.51 -11.60 -11.07
CA ASN A 156 1.60 -12.41 -10.56
C ASN A 156 2.93 -11.66 -10.68
N SER A 157 3.34 -11.00 -9.59
CA SER A 157 4.57 -10.20 -9.52
C SER A 157 5.82 -11.04 -9.18
N ARG A 158 5.72 -12.37 -9.20
CA ARG A 158 6.79 -13.30 -8.79
C ARG A 158 8.13 -13.01 -9.47
N ASN A 159 8.12 -12.80 -10.79
CA ASN A 159 9.33 -12.47 -11.54
C ASN A 159 10.00 -11.17 -11.02
N ILE A 160 9.21 -10.13 -10.74
CA ILE A 160 9.74 -8.88 -10.17
C ILE A 160 10.24 -9.06 -8.74
N ARG A 161 9.56 -9.90 -7.93
CA ARG A 161 10.01 -10.23 -6.56
C ARG A 161 11.35 -10.97 -6.60
N GLU A 162 11.53 -11.94 -7.49
CA GLU A 162 12.78 -12.69 -7.67
C GLU A 162 13.93 -11.77 -8.11
N LYS A 163 13.70 -10.89 -9.10
CA LYS A 163 14.69 -9.89 -9.51
C LYS A 163 15.08 -8.94 -8.37
N ALA A 164 14.09 -8.44 -7.64
CA ALA A 164 14.33 -7.54 -6.51
C ALA A 164 15.11 -8.23 -5.38
N LYS A 165 14.80 -9.50 -5.09
CA LYS A 165 15.55 -10.34 -4.14
C LYS A 165 17.00 -10.48 -4.56
N TYR A 166 17.26 -10.86 -5.81
CA TYR A 166 18.61 -10.98 -6.36
C TYR A 166 19.43 -9.68 -6.22
N ILE A 167 18.83 -8.52 -6.54
CA ILE A 167 19.50 -7.22 -6.40
C ILE A 167 19.86 -6.93 -4.93
N LYS A 168 18.94 -7.22 -3.99
CA LYS A 168 19.18 -7.03 -2.55
C LYS A 168 20.30 -7.92 -2.04
N GLU A 169 20.31 -9.20 -2.42
CA GLU A 169 21.35 -10.17 -2.02
C GLU A 169 22.76 -9.77 -2.51
N LYS A 170 22.84 -9.00 -3.60
CA LYS A 170 24.10 -8.43 -4.09
C LYS A 170 24.45 -7.07 -3.49
N GLY A 171 23.65 -6.55 -2.55
CA GLY A 171 23.87 -5.24 -1.93
C GLY A 171 23.66 -4.05 -2.86
N LYS A 172 23.06 -4.25 -4.04
CA LYS A 172 22.91 -3.21 -5.08
C LYS A 172 21.55 -2.50 -5.03
N TRP A 173 20.87 -2.51 -3.87
CA TRP A 173 19.56 -1.85 -3.72
C TRP A 173 19.60 -0.34 -3.92
N THR A 174 20.73 0.31 -3.64
CA THR A 174 20.94 1.74 -3.91
C THR A 174 20.73 2.08 -5.38
N LEU A 175 21.14 1.21 -6.31
CA LEU A 175 20.90 1.40 -7.74
C LEU A 175 19.40 1.44 -8.07
N VAL A 176 18.58 0.64 -7.38
CA VAL A 176 17.12 0.66 -7.54
C VAL A 176 16.55 1.99 -7.05
N ARG A 177 17.06 2.52 -5.93
CA ARG A 177 16.63 3.82 -5.42
C ARG A 177 16.96 4.95 -6.40
N GLU A 178 18.16 4.95 -6.97
CA GLU A 178 18.59 5.94 -7.94
C GLU A 178 17.76 5.86 -9.21
N GLN A 179 17.58 4.66 -9.77
CA GLN A 179 16.79 4.45 -10.98
C GLN A 179 15.32 4.81 -10.77
N TYR A 180 14.74 4.45 -9.63
CA TYR A 180 13.37 4.80 -9.27
C TYR A 180 13.15 6.32 -9.21
N LEU A 181 14.08 7.05 -8.58
CA LEU A 181 14.05 8.51 -8.53
C LEU A 181 14.17 9.13 -9.92
N LYS A 182 15.07 8.60 -10.76
CA LYS A 182 15.27 9.07 -12.14
C LYS A 182 13.98 8.91 -12.95
N ILE A 183 13.35 7.74 -12.90
CA ILE A 183 12.09 7.44 -13.62
C ILE A 183 10.97 8.37 -13.14
N LYS A 184 10.76 8.51 -11.83
CA LYS A 184 9.71 9.40 -11.27
C LYS A 184 9.93 10.86 -11.65
N LYS A 185 11.18 11.33 -11.70
CA LYS A 185 11.52 12.69 -12.18
C LYS A 185 11.26 12.83 -13.67
N GLN A 186 11.64 11.84 -14.48
CA GLN A 186 11.45 11.84 -15.92
C GLN A 186 9.96 11.95 -16.28
N TYR A 187 9.12 11.10 -15.70
CA TYR A 187 7.66 11.16 -15.94
C TYR A 187 7.05 12.49 -15.48
N LEU A 188 7.51 13.03 -14.35
CA LEU A 188 7.09 14.37 -13.90
C LEU A 188 7.47 15.46 -14.91
N THR A 189 8.70 15.45 -15.45
CA THR A 189 9.13 16.45 -16.44
C THR A 189 8.45 16.30 -17.80
N SER A 190 8.00 15.09 -18.13
CA SER A 190 7.27 14.78 -19.37
C SER A 190 5.76 14.98 -19.23
N ASN A 191 5.25 15.43 -18.07
CA ASN A 191 3.81 15.52 -17.75
C ASN A 191 3.04 14.21 -17.98
N ASP A 192 3.69 13.06 -17.80
CA ASP A 192 3.08 11.75 -17.92
C ASP A 192 2.70 11.22 -16.53
N TYR A 193 1.42 11.35 -16.21
CA TYR A 193 0.87 10.96 -14.91
C TYR A 193 0.24 9.56 -14.90
N ASN A 194 0.34 8.82 -16.00
CA ASN A 194 -0.27 7.47 -16.13
C ASN A 194 0.58 6.37 -15.47
N HIS A 195 1.72 6.73 -14.90
CA HIS A 195 2.69 5.79 -14.32
C HIS A 195 2.59 5.78 -12.80
N SER A 196 1.85 4.81 -12.27
CA SER A 196 1.75 4.60 -10.82
C SER A 196 3.13 4.36 -10.18
N SER A 197 3.23 4.59 -8.88
CA SER A 197 4.46 4.31 -8.12
C SER A 197 4.91 2.85 -8.25
N PHE A 198 3.98 1.91 -8.47
CA PHE A 198 4.29 0.51 -8.71
C PHE A 198 4.86 0.25 -10.11
N ILE A 199 4.34 0.91 -11.14
CA ILE A 199 4.88 0.82 -12.51
C ILE A 199 6.33 1.34 -12.53
N CYS A 200 6.58 2.51 -11.93
CA CYS A 200 7.92 3.07 -11.82
C CYS A 200 8.88 2.12 -11.07
N TYR A 201 8.37 1.38 -10.07
CA TYR A 201 9.16 0.41 -9.32
C TYR A 201 9.52 -0.82 -10.17
N ILE A 202 8.57 -1.37 -10.93
CA ILE A 202 8.82 -2.49 -11.85
C ILE A 202 9.91 -2.12 -12.85
N GLU A 203 9.79 -0.94 -13.45
CA GLU A 203 10.76 -0.44 -14.41
C GLU A 203 12.14 -0.24 -13.77
N ALA A 204 12.21 0.35 -12.57
CA ALA A 204 13.46 0.52 -11.83
C ALA A 204 14.15 -0.82 -11.56
N VAL A 205 13.41 -1.82 -11.05
CA VAL A 205 13.94 -3.16 -10.78
C VAL A 205 14.41 -3.83 -12.06
N ASN A 206 13.64 -3.75 -13.14
CA ASN A 206 14.03 -4.35 -14.42
C ASN A 206 15.31 -3.72 -14.99
N ASN A 207 15.39 -2.38 -14.99
CA ASN A 207 16.56 -1.65 -15.48
C ASN A 207 17.82 -2.02 -14.72
N VAL A 208 17.76 -2.05 -13.38
CA VAL A 208 18.89 -2.45 -12.54
C VAL A 208 19.24 -3.92 -12.73
N TYR A 209 18.25 -4.81 -12.73
CA TYR A 209 18.50 -6.24 -12.94
C TYR A 209 19.13 -6.51 -14.30
N ASN A 210 18.73 -5.80 -15.35
CA ASN A 210 19.27 -5.96 -16.69
C ASN A 210 20.72 -5.44 -16.82
N SER A 211 21.11 -4.47 -15.99
CA SER A 211 22.49 -3.97 -15.93
C SER A 211 23.44 -4.82 -15.07
N ARG A 212 22.98 -5.97 -14.54
CA ARG A 212 23.74 -6.81 -13.59
C ARG A 212 25.12 -7.27 -14.05
N LYS A 213 25.37 -7.33 -15.35
CA LYS A 213 26.68 -7.67 -15.92
C LYS A 213 27.74 -6.56 -15.70
N HIS A 214 27.31 -5.36 -15.28
CA HIS A 214 28.16 -4.18 -15.11
C HIS A 214 28.20 -3.69 -13.66
N TRP A 215 27.70 -4.49 -12.71
CA TRP A 215 27.79 -4.19 -11.28
C TRP A 215 29.20 -4.51 -10.76
N ASN A 216 30.21 -3.84 -11.29
CA ASN A 216 31.52 -3.84 -10.63
C ASN A 216 31.38 -3.20 -9.24
#